data_AF-A0A1G0L664-F1
#
_entry.id   AF-A0A1G0L664-F1
#
_cell.length_a   1.000
_cell.length_b   1.000
_cell.length_c   1.000
_cell.angle_alpha   90.00
_cell.angle_beta   90.00
_cell.angle_gamma   90.00
#
_symmetry.space_group_name_H-M   'P 1'
#
loop_
_entity.id
_entity.type
_entity.pdbx_description
1 polymer ?
#
loop_
_entity_poly.entity_id
_entity_poly.type
_entity_poly.pdbx_seq_one_letter_code
_entity_poly.pdbx_strand_id
1 'polypeptide(L)'
;MDALLMDDVQLVTGKDQTQEELFNLFNALADAEKQLVFAADRPPAQLPGIAPRLVSRFEGGLVVELVAPDGPMREVLVRRLLDQHDVEAADDVVRYLAARPADSARAVQGMVNRALSTTDPADPSLTLSAARLAVEGRAARHSQAQAISALIPASSGLDPLLASREKLVWDWPEPGDRLIEELR
;
A
#
# COMPACT_ATOMS: atom_id res chain seq x y z
N MET A 1 0.72 -23.18 0.34
CA MET A 1 1.81 -22.68 -0.54
C MET A 1 2.56 -21.61 0.24
N ASP A 2 3.87 -21.79 0.51
CA ASP A 2 4.61 -20.83 1.36
C ASP A 2 5.29 -19.76 0.50
N ALA A 3 5.10 -18.50 0.87
CA ALA A 3 5.67 -17.35 0.18
C ALA A 3 6.25 -16.33 1.18
N LEU A 4 7.29 -15.62 0.77
CA LEU A 4 7.80 -14.44 1.50
C LEU A 4 7.42 -13.18 0.72
N LEU A 5 6.69 -12.29 1.39
CA LEU A 5 6.38 -10.96 0.91
C LEU A 5 7.14 -9.96 1.76
N MET A 6 7.94 -9.10 1.12
CA MET A 6 8.68 -8.04 1.80
C MET A 6 8.38 -6.70 1.13
N ASP A 7 7.78 -5.81 1.90
CA ASP A 7 7.54 -4.43 1.50
C ASP A 7 8.73 -3.53 1.87
N ASP A 8 8.86 -2.40 1.19
CA ASP A 8 9.87 -1.36 1.44
C ASP A 8 11.31 -1.88 1.55
N VAL A 9 11.80 -2.65 0.57
CA VAL A 9 13.17 -3.20 0.56
C VAL A 9 14.25 -2.13 0.75
N GLN A 10 14.03 -0.89 0.31
CA GLN A 10 14.96 0.23 0.52
C GLN A 10 15.28 0.50 2.01
N LEU A 11 14.49 -0.01 2.96
CA LEU A 11 14.77 0.14 4.40
C LEU A 11 15.99 -0.66 4.89
N VAL A 12 16.50 -1.59 4.10
CA VAL A 12 17.73 -2.33 4.41
C VAL A 12 19.00 -1.65 3.90
N THR A 13 18.87 -0.55 3.13
CA THR A 13 20.00 0.27 2.69
C THR A 13 20.87 0.73 3.87
N GLY A 14 22.19 0.58 3.74
CA GLY A 14 23.17 0.97 4.78
C GLY A 14 23.20 0.05 6.01
N LYS A 15 22.42 -1.04 6.01
CA LYS A 15 22.43 -2.07 7.05
C LYS A 15 23.08 -3.35 6.54
N ASP A 16 24.40 -3.36 6.41
CA ASP A 16 25.15 -4.42 5.74
C ASP A 16 24.84 -5.83 6.27
N GLN A 17 24.76 -5.99 7.59
CA GLN A 17 24.40 -7.28 8.21
C GLN A 17 22.96 -7.70 7.86
N THR A 18 22.00 -6.76 7.84
CA THR A 18 20.61 -7.06 7.44
C THR A 18 20.53 -7.45 5.96
N GLN A 19 21.31 -6.80 5.11
CA GLN A 19 21.40 -7.17 3.69
C GLN A 19 22.03 -8.55 3.48
N GLU A 20 23.02 -8.91 4.30
CA GLU A 20 23.61 -10.24 4.29
C GLU A 20 22.60 -11.33 4.69
N GLU A 21 21.86 -11.12 5.78
CA GLU A 21 20.81 -12.06 6.18
C GLU A 21 19.68 -12.15 5.14
N LEU A 22 19.28 -11.02 4.54
CA LEU A 22 18.30 -11.03 3.45
C LEU A 22 18.80 -11.83 2.25
N PHE A 23 20.09 -11.73 1.91
CA PHE A 23 20.68 -12.52 0.83
C PHE A 23 20.66 -14.02 1.15
N ASN A 24 21.01 -14.41 2.38
CA ASN A 24 20.96 -15.81 2.80
C ASN A 24 19.53 -16.35 2.79
N LEU A 25 18.56 -15.57 3.29
CA LEU A 25 17.15 -15.91 3.29
C LEU A 25 16.60 -16.06 1.86
N PHE A 26 16.94 -15.13 0.97
CA PHE A 26 16.57 -15.21 -0.45
C PHE A 26 17.02 -16.54 -1.04
N ASN A 27 18.30 -16.91 -0.85
CA ASN A 27 18.84 -18.17 -1.37
C ASN A 27 18.07 -19.38 -0.83
N ALA A 28 17.94 -19.46 0.49
CA ALA A 28 17.30 -20.60 1.14
C ALA A 28 15.85 -20.80 0.66
N LEU A 29 15.11 -19.70 0.45
CA LEU A 29 13.72 -19.75 -0.04
C LEU A 29 13.64 -20.03 -1.54
N ALA A 30 14.53 -19.44 -2.35
CA ALA A 30 14.60 -19.70 -3.78
C ALA A 30 14.98 -21.16 -4.07
N ASP A 31 15.95 -21.72 -3.36
CA ASP A 31 16.39 -23.11 -3.47
C ASP A 31 15.28 -24.09 -3.03
N ALA A 32 14.41 -23.66 -2.11
CA ALA A 32 13.22 -24.39 -1.69
C ALA A 32 11.98 -24.14 -2.57
N GLU A 33 12.16 -23.51 -3.74
CA GLU A 33 11.12 -23.17 -4.73
C GLU A 33 9.94 -22.39 -4.12
N LYS A 34 10.22 -21.55 -3.11
CA LYS A 34 9.21 -20.70 -2.48
C LYS A 34 9.04 -19.40 -3.26
N GLN A 35 7.81 -18.89 -3.29
CA GLN A 35 7.52 -17.64 -3.98
C GLN A 35 8.06 -16.46 -3.17
N LEU A 36 8.81 -15.59 -3.84
CA LEU A 36 9.40 -14.38 -3.27
C LEU A 36 8.81 -13.16 -3.96
N VAL A 37 8.22 -12.24 -3.18
CA VAL A 37 7.67 -10.98 -3.70
C VAL A 37 8.27 -9.83 -2.90
N PHE A 38 8.85 -8.88 -3.61
CA PHE A 38 9.49 -7.70 -3.05
C PHE A 38 8.82 -6.44 -3.61
N ALA A 39 8.54 -5.48 -2.74
CA ALA A 39 8.14 -4.14 -3.14
C ALA A 39 9.20 -3.12 -2.72
N ALA A 40 9.39 -2.13 -3.58
CA ALA A 40 10.39 -1.08 -3.38
C ALA A 40 9.92 0.24 -4.00
N ASP A 41 10.44 1.36 -3.50
CA ASP A 41 10.11 2.71 -3.98
C ASP A 41 10.73 3.06 -5.34
N ARG A 42 11.66 2.23 -5.83
CA ARG A 42 12.38 2.41 -7.08
C ARG A 42 12.88 1.08 -7.63
N PRO A 43 13.25 1.02 -8.92
CA PRO A 43 13.78 -0.20 -9.52
C PRO A 43 15.04 -0.72 -8.81
N PRO A 44 15.32 -2.04 -8.82
CA PRO A 44 16.46 -2.63 -8.14
C PRO A 44 17.81 -1.95 -8.43
N ALA A 45 18.10 -1.67 -9.71
CA ALA A 45 19.32 -0.96 -10.13
C ALA A 45 19.48 0.45 -9.52
N GLN A 46 18.39 1.08 -9.08
CA GLN A 46 18.37 2.44 -8.55
C GLN A 46 18.30 2.48 -7.01
N LEU A 47 18.22 1.33 -6.34
CA LEU A 47 18.21 1.25 -4.89
C LEU A 47 19.56 1.69 -4.31
N PRO A 48 19.62 2.85 -3.62
CA PRO A 48 20.88 3.37 -3.11
C PRO A 48 21.42 2.42 -2.04
N GLY A 49 22.72 2.11 -2.08
CA GLY A 49 23.39 1.35 -1.01
C GLY A 49 22.87 -0.07 -0.78
N ILE A 50 22.15 -0.66 -1.74
CA ILE A 50 21.86 -2.10 -1.78
C ILE A 50 23.06 -2.83 -2.38
N ALA A 51 23.43 -3.96 -1.78
CA ALA A 51 24.52 -4.80 -2.24
C ALA A 51 24.27 -5.27 -3.70
N PRO A 52 25.24 -5.20 -4.61
CA PRO A 52 25.08 -5.61 -6.01
C PRO A 52 24.55 -7.05 -6.19
N ARG A 53 24.89 -7.94 -5.25
CA ARG A 53 24.38 -9.31 -5.21
C ARG A 53 22.88 -9.39 -5.00
N LEU A 54 22.30 -8.52 -4.16
CA LEU A 54 20.85 -8.45 -3.97
C LEU A 54 20.16 -7.85 -5.20
N VAL A 55 20.73 -6.81 -5.80
CA VAL A 55 20.23 -6.23 -7.08
C VAL A 55 20.12 -7.33 -8.14
N SER A 56 21.18 -8.12 -8.32
CA SER A 56 21.20 -9.22 -9.29
C SER A 56 20.10 -10.27 -9.04
N ARG A 57 19.72 -10.49 -7.77
CA ARG A 57 18.64 -11.42 -7.41
C ARG A 57 17.26 -10.86 -7.68
N PHE A 58 17.05 -9.60 -7.36
CA PHE A 58 15.79 -8.92 -7.67
C PHE A 58 15.56 -8.83 -9.18
N GLU A 59 16.60 -8.52 -9.96
CA GLU A 59 16.54 -8.43 -11.43
C GLU A 59 16.48 -9.79 -12.12
N GLY A 60 16.92 -10.86 -11.45
CA GLY A 60 16.80 -12.22 -11.96
C GLY A 60 15.35 -12.75 -12.00
N GLY A 61 14.40 -12.02 -11.42
CA GLY A 61 12.98 -12.35 -11.40
C GLY A 61 12.12 -11.44 -12.30
N LEU A 62 10.81 -11.46 -12.07
CA LEU A 62 9.88 -10.55 -12.73
C LEU A 62 9.91 -9.18 -12.03
N VAL A 63 10.32 -8.15 -12.77
CA VAL A 63 10.31 -6.75 -12.29
C VAL A 63 9.18 -6.01 -12.99
N VAL A 64 8.24 -5.47 -12.21
CA VAL A 64 7.10 -4.70 -12.71
C VAL A 64 7.10 -3.33 -12.06
N GLU A 65 7.00 -2.29 -12.89
CA GLU A 65 6.82 -0.92 -12.42
C GLU A 65 5.33 -0.64 -12.15
N LEU A 66 5.03 -0.07 -10.99
CA LEU A 66 3.69 0.40 -10.64
C LEU A 66 3.56 1.88 -10.99
N VAL A 67 2.76 2.17 -12.01
CA VAL A 67 2.49 3.55 -12.45
C VAL A 67 1.28 4.14 -11.72
N ALA A 68 1.23 5.48 -11.64
CA ALA A 68 0.07 6.17 -11.12
C ALA A 68 -1.19 5.85 -11.95
N PRO A 69 -2.37 5.70 -11.31
CA PRO A 69 -3.59 5.37 -12.03
C PRO A 69 -4.03 6.52 -12.93
N ASP A 70 -4.35 6.22 -14.18
CA ASP A 70 -4.94 7.16 -15.13
C ASP A 70 -6.43 7.41 -14.85
N GLY A 71 -7.09 8.25 -15.65
CA GLY A 71 -8.51 8.59 -15.45
C GLY A 71 -9.42 7.36 -15.37
N PRO A 72 -9.42 6.48 -16.38
CA PRO A 72 -10.20 5.24 -16.36
C PRO A 72 -9.88 4.33 -15.17
N MET A 73 -8.60 4.13 -14.85
CA MET A 73 -8.21 3.32 -13.69
C MET A 73 -8.67 3.96 -12.37
N ARG A 74 -8.63 5.30 -12.25
CA ARG A 74 -9.17 6.00 -11.08
C ARG A 74 -10.67 5.79 -10.93
N GLU A 75 -11.45 5.77 -12.01
CA GLU A 75 -12.89 5.45 -11.94
C GLU A 75 -13.14 4.05 -11.38
N VAL A 76 -12.41 3.05 -11.89
CA VAL A 76 -12.47 1.66 -11.39
C VAL A 76 -12.07 1.58 -9.92
N LEU A 77 -10.98 2.24 -9.53
CA LEU A 77 -10.54 2.28 -8.13
C LEU A 77 -11.59 2.94 -7.24
N VAL A 78 -12.10 4.13 -7.61
CA VAL A 78 -13.14 4.81 -6.81
C VAL A 78 -14.36 3.92 -6.63
N ARG A 79 -14.86 3.30 -7.70
CA ARG A 79 -16.00 2.39 -7.63
C ARG A 79 -15.75 1.26 -6.64
N ARG A 80 -14.64 0.53 -6.83
CA ARG A 80 -14.26 -0.59 -5.97
C ARG A 80 -14.14 -0.20 -4.50
N LEU A 81 -13.62 0.99 -4.21
CA LEU A 81 -13.47 1.48 -2.85
C LEU A 81 -14.79 1.86 -2.19
N LEU A 82 -15.75 2.38 -2.96
CA LEU A 82 -17.11 2.65 -2.47
C LEU A 82 -17.86 1.33 -2.22
N ASP A 83 -17.74 0.37 -3.14
CA ASP A 83 -18.35 -0.96 -3.00
C ASP A 83 -17.82 -1.70 -1.76
N GLN A 84 -16.52 -1.57 -1.45
CA GLN A 84 -15.91 -2.13 -0.23
C GLN A 84 -16.49 -1.57 1.08
N HIS A 85 -17.16 -0.42 1.03
CA HIS A 85 -17.80 0.21 2.17
C HIS A 85 -19.33 0.12 2.10
N ASP A 86 -19.86 -0.71 1.19
CA ASP A 86 -21.29 -0.87 0.92
C ASP A 86 -21.99 0.48 0.63
N VAL A 87 -21.28 1.41 -0.01
CA VAL A 87 -21.79 2.75 -0.31
C VAL A 87 -22.27 2.83 -1.75
N GLU A 88 -23.55 3.12 -1.93
CA GLU A 88 -24.13 3.39 -3.23
C GLU A 88 -23.79 4.81 -3.69
N ALA A 89 -23.28 4.92 -4.91
CA ALA A 89 -22.97 6.20 -5.53
C ALA A 89 -23.34 6.20 -7.02
N ALA A 90 -24.00 7.27 -7.44
CA ALA A 90 -24.30 7.48 -8.86
C ALA A 90 -23.02 7.73 -9.68
N ASP A 91 -23.08 7.45 -10.99
CA ASP A 91 -21.92 7.54 -11.90
C ASP A 91 -21.32 8.95 -12.00
N ASP A 92 -22.12 9.99 -11.77
CA ASP A 92 -21.64 11.36 -11.71
C ASP A 92 -20.75 11.63 -10.49
N VAL A 93 -21.03 11.00 -9.35
CA VAL A 93 -20.21 11.05 -8.14
C VAL A 93 -18.87 10.36 -8.37
N VAL A 94 -18.88 9.16 -8.95
CA VAL A 94 -17.66 8.41 -9.25
C VAL A 94 -16.77 9.15 -10.25
N ARG A 95 -17.36 9.64 -11.35
CA ARG A 95 -16.63 10.45 -12.34
C ARG A 95 -16.10 11.74 -11.73
N TYR A 96 -16.88 12.40 -10.86
CA TYR A 96 -16.44 13.60 -10.16
C TYR A 96 -15.18 13.33 -9.32
N LEU A 97 -15.18 12.26 -8.53
CA LEU A 97 -14.02 11.86 -7.72
C LEU A 97 -12.83 11.48 -8.62
N ALA A 98 -13.03 10.64 -9.63
CA ALA A 98 -11.94 10.17 -10.50
C ALA A 98 -11.33 11.27 -11.38
N ALA A 99 -12.07 12.34 -11.68
CA ALA A 99 -11.58 13.51 -12.39
C ALA A 99 -10.62 14.39 -11.56
N ARG A 100 -10.45 14.10 -10.26
CA ARG A 100 -9.47 14.81 -9.42
C ARG A 100 -8.06 14.24 -9.64
N PRO A 101 -7.02 15.10 -9.67
CA PRO A 101 -5.64 14.63 -9.72
C PRO A 101 -5.30 13.74 -8.51
N ALA A 102 -4.69 12.58 -8.76
CA ALA A 102 -4.22 11.67 -7.73
C ALA A 102 -3.00 10.92 -8.24
N ASP A 103 -1.86 11.10 -7.58
CA ASP A 103 -0.57 10.58 -8.04
C ASP A 103 -0.28 9.15 -7.52
N SER A 104 -1.26 8.52 -6.86
CA SER A 104 -1.16 7.13 -6.37
C SER A 104 -2.53 6.55 -6.02
N ALA A 105 -2.62 5.23 -5.95
CA ALA A 105 -3.81 4.54 -5.42
C ALA A 105 -4.12 4.98 -3.97
N ARG A 106 -3.11 5.25 -3.14
CA ARG A 106 -3.28 5.77 -1.78
C ARG A 106 -3.93 7.17 -1.78
N ALA A 107 -3.58 8.04 -2.73
CA ALA A 107 -4.23 9.34 -2.87
C ALA A 107 -5.72 9.21 -3.25
N VAL A 108 -6.04 8.27 -4.15
CA VAL A 108 -7.44 7.93 -4.50
C VAL A 108 -8.19 7.43 -3.26
N GLN A 109 -7.62 6.49 -2.52
CA GLN A 109 -8.20 6.00 -1.26
C GLN A 109 -8.45 7.13 -0.27
N GLY A 110 -7.46 7.98 -0.04
CA GLY A 110 -7.60 9.10 0.88
C GLY A 110 -8.71 10.06 0.47
N MET A 111 -8.91 10.27 -0.83
CA MET A 111 -10.02 11.08 -1.35
C MET A 111 -11.38 10.40 -1.14
N VAL A 112 -11.51 9.10 -1.44
CA VAL A 112 -12.74 8.33 -1.20
C VAL A 112 -13.08 8.32 0.28
N ASN A 113 -12.12 8.04 1.16
CA ASN A 113 -12.33 8.06 2.62
C ASN A 113 -12.80 9.43 3.12
N ARG A 114 -12.31 10.53 2.51
CA ARG A 114 -12.82 11.87 2.82
C ARG A 114 -14.27 12.02 2.40
N ALA A 115 -14.63 11.59 1.19
CA ALA A 115 -16.02 11.63 0.73
C ALA A 115 -16.94 10.81 1.64
N LEU A 116 -16.53 9.59 2.00
CA LEU A 116 -17.24 8.71 2.94
C LEU A 116 -17.39 9.30 4.34
N SER A 117 -16.51 10.21 4.79
CA SER A 117 -16.68 10.89 6.08
C SER A 117 -17.91 11.79 6.18
N THR A 118 -18.63 11.99 5.07
CA THR A 118 -19.87 12.77 5.01
C THR A 118 -21.14 11.93 4.89
N THR A 119 -21.02 10.61 4.72
CA THR A 119 -22.17 9.70 4.66
C THR A 119 -22.63 9.34 6.06
N ASP A 120 -23.94 9.16 6.23
CA ASP A 120 -24.52 8.64 7.47
C ASP A 120 -24.42 7.10 7.45
N PRO A 121 -23.92 6.45 8.51
CA PRO A 121 -23.94 4.98 8.60
C PRO A 121 -25.34 4.36 8.44
N ALA A 122 -26.41 5.12 8.70
CA ALA A 122 -27.80 4.65 8.52
C ALA A 122 -28.32 4.81 7.08
N ASP A 123 -27.66 5.63 6.26
CA ASP A 123 -27.99 5.87 4.84
C ASP A 123 -26.68 5.94 4.05
N PRO A 124 -26.16 4.79 3.59
CA PRO A 124 -24.88 4.68 2.89
C PRO A 124 -24.99 5.14 1.43
N SER A 125 -25.62 6.29 1.19
CA SER A 125 -25.68 6.93 -0.11
C SER A 125 -24.74 8.13 -0.16
N LEU A 126 -23.82 8.13 -1.13
CA LEU A 126 -22.93 9.26 -1.35
C LEU A 126 -23.50 10.17 -2.44
N THR A 127 -23.95 11.36 -2.04
CA THR A 127 -24.45 12.38 -2.98
C THR A 127 -23.32 13.25 -3.52
N LEU A 128 -23.50 13.81 -4.73
CA LEU A 128 -22.51 14.68 -5.36
C LEU A 128 -22.20 15.94 -4.54
N SER A 129 -23.21 16.52 -3.89
CA SER A 129 -23.04 17.70 -3.02
C SER A 129 -22.19 17.37 -1.79
N ALA A 130 -22.43 16.23 -1.15
CA ALA A 130 -21.65 15.75 -0.01
C ALA A 130 -20.19 15.46 -0.41
N ALA A 131 -19.98 14.76 -1.53
CA ALA A 131 -18.65 14.49 -2.07
C ALA A 131 -17.87 15.80 -2.39
N ARG A 132 -18.53 16.80 -2.98
CA ARG A 132 -17.94 18.13 -3.22
C ARG A 132 -17.53 18.81 -1.92
N LEU A 133 -18.44 18.89 -0.96
CA LEU A 133 -18.17 19.50 0.34
C LEU A 133 -16.98 18.83 1.05
N ALA A 134 -16.90 17.50 1.00
CA ALA A 134 -15.84 16.73 1.64
C ALA A 134 -14.46 16.98 1.02
N VAL A 135 -14.41 16.99 -0.31
CA VAL A 135 -13.16 17.07 -1.08
C VAL A 135 -12.67 18.50 -1.21
N GLU A 136 -13.56 19.48 -1.37
CA GLU A 136 -13.24 20.89 -1.57
C GLU A 136 -13.23 21.69 -0.25
N GLY A 137 -14.16 21.38 0.67
CA GLY A 137 -14.39 22.16 1.90
C GLY A 137 -13.29 22.07 2.97
N ARG A 138 -12.31 21.17 2.81
CA ARG A 138 -11.12 21.06 3.70
C ARG A 138 -9.80 21.50 3.08
N ALA A 139 -9.78 21.95 1.83
CA ALA A 139 -8.58 22.52 1.21
C ALA A 139 -7.98 23.69 2.04
N ALA A 140 -8.80 24.35 2.88
CA ALA A 140 -8.37 25.43 3.77
C ALA A 140 -7.75 25.00 5.12
N ARG A 141 -7.87 23.73 5.56
CA ARG A 141 -7.40 23.27 6.89
C ARG A 141 -6.16 22.36 6.87
N HIS A 142 -5.71 21.93 5.70
CA HIS A 142 -4.62 20.93 5.57
C HIS A 142 -3.21 21.52 5.40
N SER A 143 -3.05 22.84 5.42
CA SER A 143 -1.72 23.49 5.43
C SER A 143 -0.97 23.40 6.77
N GLN A 144 -1.55 22.79 7.82
CA GLN A 144 -0.94 22.75 9.16
C GLN A 144 -0.78 21.36 9.79
N ALA A 145 -1.14 20.28 9.10
CA ALA A 145 -1.07 18.91 9.65
C ALA A 145 -0.05 18.00 8.96
N GLN A 146 0.89 18.55 8.18
CA GLN A 146 2.06 17.79 7.70
C GLN A 146 3.22 17.91 8.69
N ALA A 147 3.07 17.24 9.83
CA ALA A 147 4.19 16.83 10.69
C ALA A 147 3.74 15.71 11.65
N ILE A 148 3.34 14.56 11.11
CA ILE A 148 3.46 13.29 11.86
C ILE A 148 4.25 12.31 10.99
N SER A 149 5.46 12.73 10.64
CA SER A 149 6.59 11.81 10.55
C SER A 149 7.49 12.11 11.74
N ALA A 150 7.00 11.83 12.93
CA ALA A 150 7.86 11.82 14.10
C ALA A 150 8.53 10.46 14.15
N LEU A 151 9.81 10.42 13.81
CA LEU A 151 10.72 9.44 14.36
C LEU A 151 10.41 9.32 15.85
N ILE A 152 10.04 8.13 16.31
CA ILE A 152 10.12 7.82 17.74
C ILE A 152 11.61 7.88 18.09
N PRO A 153 12.06 8.82 18.95
CA PRO A 153 13.44 8.83 19.39
C PRO A 153 13.69 7.54 20.16
N ALA A 154 14.83 6.89 19.89
CA ALA A 154 15.26 5.64 20.52
C ALA A 154 15.62 5.79 22.02
N SER A 155 14.94 6.65 22.77
CA SER A 155 15.14 6.86 24.21
C SER A 155 13.84 6.99 25.03
N SER A 156 12.68 6.73 24.44
CA SER A 156 11.45 6.56 25.23
C SER A 156 11.15 5.07 25.33
N GLY A 157 11.18 4.55 26.57
CA GLY A 157 11.13 3.14 26.90
C GLY A 157 10.06 2.39 26.09
N LEU A 158 10.52 1.45 25.27
CA LEU A 158 9.66 0.48 24.62
C LEU A 158 8.92 -0.32 25.68
N ASP A 159 7.60 -0.35 25.56
CA ASP A 159 6.72 -1.28 26.23
C ASP A 159 7.23 -2.72 25.98
N PRO A 160 7.49 -3.54 27.03
CA PRO A 160 8.01 -4.90 26.89
C PRO A 160 7.17 -5.80 25.95
N LEU A 161 5.92 -5.42 25.65
CA LEU A 161 5.02 -6.12 24.73
C LEU A 161 5.41 -6.02 23.24
N LEU A 162 6.29 -5.09 22.85
CA LEU A 162 6.82 -5.02 21.48
C LEU A 162 8.07 -5.88 21.26
N ALA A 163 8.65 -6.43 22.33
CA ALA A 163 9.79 -7.35 22.27
C ALA A 163 9.37 -8.84 22.37
N SER A 164 8.07 -9.15 22.27
CA SER A 164 7.61 -10.54 22.33
C SER A 164 7.82 -11.25 20.98
N ARG A 165 8.49 -12.41 21.03
CA ARG A 165 8.62 -13.41 19.94
C ARG A 165 7.27 -13.91 19.41
N GLU A 166 6.16 -13.54 20.04
CA GLU A 166 4.79 -13.98 19.72
C GLU A 166 4.11 -13.12 18.64
N LYS A 167 4.75 -12.04 18.16
CA LYS A 167 4.28 -11.26 16.99
C LYS A 167 4.87 -11.75 15.66
N LEU A 168 5.31 -13.00 15.61
CA LEU A 168 5.52 -13.72 14.35
C LEU A 168 4.21 -14.43 14.02
N VAL A 169 3.51 -13.95 12.99
CA VAL A 169 2.41 -14.70 12.39
C VAL A 169 3.04 -15.84 11.60
N TRP A 170 3.00 -17.05 12.16
CA TRP A 170 3.59 -18.25 11.57
C TRP A 170 2.71 -18.88 10.49
N ASP A 171 1.40 -18.65 10.56
CA ASP A 171 0.42 -19.16 9.60
C ASP A 171 -0.24 -18.01 8.85
N TRP A 172 -0.03 -18.02 7.54
CA TRP A 172 -0.71 -17.16 6.59
C TRP A 172 -1.89 -17.94 6.00
N PRO A 173 -3.13 -17.39 5.96
CA PRO A 173 -4.22 -18.06 5.28
C PRO A 173 -3.85 -18.31 3.80
N GLU A 174 -4.22 -19.48 3.28
CA GLU A 174 -3.81 -20.00 1.98
C GLU A 174 -3.97 -18.95 0.85
N PRO A 175 -2.98 -18.79 -0.06
CA PRO A 175 -3.08 -17.83 -1.18
C PRO A 175 -4.30 -18.02 -2.09
N GLY A 176 -4.92 -19.22 -2.06
CA GLY A 176 -6.12 -19.56 -2.82
C GLY A 176 -7.40 -18.84 -2.37
N ASP A 177 -7.44 -18.30 -1.14
CA ASP A 177 -8.62 -17.57 -0.63
C ASP A 177 -8.73 -16.14 -1.19
N ARG A 178 -7.77 -15.71 -2.02
CA ARG A 178 -7.87 -14.52 -2.87
C ARG A 178 -7.82 -14.90 -4.34
N LEU A 179 -8.73 -15.77 -4.79
CA LEU A 179 -9.09 -15.80 -6.20
C LEU A 179 -9.90 -14.53 -6.51
N ILE A 180 -9.30 -13.63 -7.29
CA ILE A 180 -10.06 -12.64 -8.07
C ILE A 180 -10.71 -13.45 -9.19
N GLU A 181 -11.89 -14.02 -8.92
CA GLU A 181 -12.83 -14.34 -9.99
C GLU A 181 -13.43 -13.03 -10.47
N GLU A 182 -13.04 -12.60 -11.68
CA GLU A 182 -13.94 -12.06 -12.70
C GLU A 182 -13.13 -11.58 -13.91
N LEU A 183 -12.86 -12.53 -14.81
CA LEU A 183 -12.81 -12.28 -16.25
C LEU A 183 -13.60 -13.39 -16.94
N ARG A 184 -14.89 -13.14 -17.12
CA ARG A 184 -15.67 -13.69 -18.22
C ARG A 184 -16.76 -12.70 -18.63
#